data_AF-A0A6G4A4S4-F1
#
_entry.id   AF-A0A6G4A4S4-F1
#
_cell.length_a   1.000
_cell.length_b   1.000
_cell.length_c   1.000
_cell.angle_alpha   90.00
_cell.angle_beta   90.00
_cell.angle_gamma   90.00
#
_symmetry.space_group_name_H-M   'P 1'
#
loop_
_entity.id
_entity.type
_entity.pdbx_description
1 polymer ?
#
loop_
_entity_poly.entity_id
_entity_poly.type
_entity_poly.pdbx_seq_one_letter_code
_entity_poly.pdbx_strand_id
1 'polypeptide(L)' 'MLFAEEAVSTSTYTTFDIYVLIFTIIIAIAFIRQLISPKKNVFALGFAGVSLLVFGIMDVVMVSGW' A
#
# COMPACT_ATOMS: atom_id res chain seq x y z
N MET A 1 -34.52 1.73 -24.48
CA MET A 1 -33.62 0.71 -23.93
C MET A 1 -33.33 1.10 -22.49
N LEU A 2 -34.15 0.58 -21.58
CA LEU A 2 -34.19 0.89 -20.14
C LEU A 2 -34.00 -0.41 -19.36
N PHE A 3 -33.05 -1.27 -19.72
CA PHE A 3 -32.73 -2.45 -18.93
C PHE A 3 -31.25 -2.77 -19.08
N ALA A 4 -30.53 -2.59 -17.97
CA ALA A 4 -29.23 -3.18 -17.69
C ALA A 4 -28.17 -3.01 -18.78
N GLU A 5 -27.56 -1.82 -18.82
CA GLU A 5 -26.10 -1.82 -19.02
C GLU A 5 -25.55 -2.38 -17.71
N GLU A 6 -25.20 -3.67 -17.69
CA GLU A 6 -24.29 -4.18 -16.66
C GLU A 6 -23.05 -3.32 -16.77
N ALA A 7 -22.83 -2.44 -15.79
CA ALA A 7 -21.55 -1.76 -15.64
C ALA A 7 -20.53 -2.87 -15.35
N VAL A 8 -19.96 -3.45 -16.40
CA VAL A 8 -18.82 -4.35 -16.30
C VAL A 8 -17.69 -3.51 -15.76
N SER A 9 -17.56 -3.49 -14.43
CA SER A 9 -16.40 -2.91 -13.76
C SER A 9 -15.17 -3.63 -14.30
N THR A 10 -14.45 -2.94 -15.15
CA THR A 10 -13.18 -3.45 -15.68
C THR A 10 -12.17 -3.33 -14.55
N SER A 11 -11.54 -4.45 -14.22
CA SER A 11 -10.45 -4.49 -13.24
C SER A 11 -9.40 -3.43 -13.58
N THR A 12 -9.02 -2.62 -12.60
CA THR A 12 -7.92 -1.65 -12.77
C THR A 12 -6.55 -2.27 -12.53
N TYR A 13 -6.48 -3.59 -12.38
CA TYR A 13 -5.24 -4.31 -12.08
C TYR A 13 -4.18 -4.08 -13.14
N THR A 14 -2.96 -3.81 -12.69
CA THR A 14 -1.76 -3.83 -13.52
C THR A 14 -0.68 -4.68 -12.88
N THR A 15 0.23 -5.26 -13.69
CA THR A 15 1.37 -6.02 -13.16
C THR A 15 2.28 -5.17 -12.25
N PHE A 16 2.29 -3.84 -12.42
CA PHE A 16 3.06 -2.94 -11.56
C PHE A 16 2.59 -2.98 -10.11
N ASP A 17 1.31 -3.26 -9.89
CA ASP A 17 0.67 -3.25 -8.59
C ASP A 17 1.30 -4.28 -7.61
N ILE A 18 1.80 -5.40 -8.13
CA ILE A 18 2.54 -6.39 -7.32
C ILE A 18 3.80 -5.76 -6.72
N TYR A 19 4.51 -4.93 -7.48
CA TYR A 19 5.71 -4.26 -6.98
C TYR A 19 5.37 -3.22 -5.92
N VAL A 20 4.21 -2.55 -6.05
CA VAL A 20 3.70 -1.62 -5.03
C VAL A 20 3.48 -2.35 -3.71
N LEU A 21 2.79 -3.50 -3.71
CA LEU A 21 2.61 -4.32 -2.51
C LEU A 21 3.94 -4.78 -1.91
N ILE A 22 4.92 -5.19 -2.74
CA ILE A 22 6.25 -5.56 -2.28
C ILE A 22 6.94 -4.37 -1.57
N PHE A 23 6.82 -3.16 -2.10
CA PHE A 23 7.38 -1.96 -1.45
C PHE A 23 6.70 -1.67 -0.11
N THR A 24 5.38 -1.83 0.00
CA THR A 24 4.69 -1.70 1.29
C THR A 24 5.25 -2.67 2.32
N ILE A 25 5.47 -3.94 1.93
CA ILE A 25 6.08 -4.96 2.81
C ILE A 25 7.50 -4.55 3.22
N ILE A 26 8.32 -4.05 2.29
CA ILE A 26 9.68 -3.57 2.59
C ILE A 26 9.65 -2.42 3.60
N ILE A 27 8.74 -1.46 3.43
CA ILE A 27 8.54 -0.35 4.37
C ILE A 27 8.12 -0.88 5.74
N ALA A 28 7.21 -1.86 5.79
CA ALA A 28 6.78 -2.49 7.04
C ALA A 28 7.95 -3.14 7.79
N ILE A 29 8.79 -3.90 7.07
CA ILE A 29 10.00 -4.51 7.62
C ILE A 29 10.97 -3.44 8.13
N ALA A 30 11.20 -2.37 7.35
CA ALA A 30 12.07 -1.27 7.74
C ALA A 30 11.57 -0.56 9.01
N PHE A 31 10.26 -0.32 9.10
CA PHE A 31 9.60 0.27 10.27
C PHE A 31 9.75 -0.61 11.51
N ILE A 32 9.45 -1.91 11.41
CA ILE A 32 9.60 -2.87 12.52
C ILE A 32 11.07 -2.96 12.97
N ARG A 33 12.01 -3.06 12.03
CA ARG A 33 13.44 -3.06 12.32
C ARG A 33 13.86 -1.80 13.08
N GLN A 34 13.34 -0.64 12.67
CA GLN A 34 13.64 0.62 13.32
C GLN A 34 12.99 0.75 14.71
N LEU A 35 11.81 0.14 14.89
CA LEU A 35 11.08 0.12 16.16
C LEU A 35 11.81 -0.73 17.21
N ILE A 36 12.38 -1.87 16.82
CA ILE A 36 13.09 -2.80 17.72
C ILE A 36 14.56 -2.39 17.93
N SER A 37 15.10 -1.50 17.08
CA SER A 37 16.48 -1.03 17.22
C SER A 37 16.73 -0.36 18.58
N PRO A 38 17.80 -0.73 19.31
CA PRO A 38 18.16 -0.10 20.58
C PRO A 38 18.58 1.37 20.40
N LYS A 39 19.15 1.71 19.23
CA LYS A 39 19.41 3.09 18.82
C LYS A 39 18.37 3.50 17.78
N LYS A 40 17.42 4.34 18.18
CA LYS A 40 16.33 4.77 17.32
C LYS A 40 16.72 6.03 16.55
N ASN A 41 16.55 6.00 15.23
CA ASN A 41 16.49 7.20 14.41
C ASN A 41 15.01 7.64 14.37
N VAL A 42 14.66 8.62 15.19
CA VAL A 42 13.27 9.09 15.34
C VAL A 42 12.71 9.71 14.06
N PHE A 43 13.57 10.35 13.25
CA PHE A 43 13.17 10.89 11.96
C PHE A 43 12.83 9.76 10.98
N ALA A 44 13.73 8.78 10.86
CA ALA A 44 13.49 7.62 9.98
C ALA A 44 12.28 6.79 10.45
N LEU A 45 12.06 6.66 11.75
CA LEU A 45 10.90 5.96 12.31
C LEU A 45 9.60 6.69 11.95
N GLY A 46 9.56 8.02 12.10
CA GLY A 46 8.40 8.83 11.71
C GLY A 46 8.14 8.78 10.21
N PHE A 47 9.18 8.96 9.40
CA PHE A 47 9.08 8.90 7.94
C PHE A 47 8.59 7.52 7.46
N ALA A 48 9.19 6.43 7.96
CA ALA A 48 8.74 5.07 7.63
C ALA A 48 7.31 4.81 8.07
N GLY A 49 6.89 5.35 9.23
CA GLY A 49 5.51 5.23 9.71
C GLY A 49 4.50 5.94 8.82
N VAL A 50 4.77 7.18 8.41
CA VAL A 50 3.91 7.92 7.48
C VAL A 50 3.85 7.24 6.13
N SER A 51 5.01 6.81 5.59
CA SER A 51 5.07 6.06 4.33
C SER A 51 4.27 4.76 4.41
N LEU A 52 4.37 4.00 5.51
CA LEU A 52 3.63 2.76 5.69
C LEU A 52 2.12 3.01 5.71
N LEU A 53 1.67 4.09 6.35
CA LEU A 53 0.26 4.47 6.39
C LEU A 53 -0.24 4.85 4.98
N VAL A 54 0.49 5.72 4.27
CA VAL A 54 0.10 6.17 2.93
C VAL A 54 0.05 5.01 1.94
N PHE A 55 1.08 4.17 1.92
CA PHE A 55 1.12 3.00 1.04
C PHE A 55 0.06 1.96 1.42
N GLY A 56 -0.16 1.70 2.71
CA GLY A 56 -1.22 0.80 3.14
C GLY A 56 -2.62 1.27 2.74
N ILE A 57 -2.93 2.57 2.82
CA ILE A 57 -4.20 3.13 2.34
C ILE A 57 -4.31 2.99 0.82
N MET A 58 -3.24 3.32 0.10
CA MET A 58 -3.20 3.18 -1.35
C MET A 58 -3.43 1.72 -1.78
N ASP A 59 -2.84 0.75 -1.07
CA ASP A 59 -3.03 -0.68 -1.34
C ASP A 59 -4.50 -1.10 -1.17
N VAL A 60 -5.19 -0.61 -0.14
CA VAL A 60 -6.62 -0.87 0.06
C VAL A 60 -7.45 -0.33 -1.11
N VAL A 61 -7.21 0.90 -1.53
CA VAL A 61 -7.93 1.52 -2.65
C VAL A 61 -7.64 0.78 -3.95
N MET A 62 -6.36 0.47 -4.20
CA MET A 62 -5.91 -0.26 -5.38
C MET A 62 -6.57 -1.64 -5.48
N VAL A 63 -6.48 -2.46 -4.43
CA VAL A 63 -7.07 -3.80 -4.39
C VAL A 63 -8.61 -3.76 -4.45
N SER A 64 -9.25 -2.70 -3.94
CA SER A 64 -10.71 -2.56 -4.05
C SER A 64 -11.20 -2.31 -5.49
N GLY A 65 -10.32 -1.87 -6.39
CA GLY A 65 -10.61 -1.66 -7.82
C GLY A 65 -10.17 -2.81 -8.72
N TRP A 66 -9.52 -3.84 -8.17
CA TRP A 66 -9.11 -5.04 -8.90
C TRP A 66 -10.26 -5.98 -9.20
#